data_AF-A0A7J7SCT9-F1
#
_entry.id   AF-A0A7J7SCT9-F1
#
_cell.length_a   1.000
_cell.length_b   1.000
_cell.length_c   1.000
_cell.angle_alpha   90.00
_cell.angle_beta   90.00
_cell.angle_gamma   90.00
#
_symmetry.space_group_name_H-M   'P 1'
#
loop_
_entity.id
_entity.type
_entity.pdbx_description
1 polymer ?
#
loop_
_entity_poly.entity_id
_entity_poly.type
_entity_poly.pdbx_seq_one_letter_code
_entity_poly.pdbx_strand_id
1 'polypeptide(L)'
;MVESLVSWGYTRGEDVRGAPYDWRRAPNENGPYFLALREMIEEMHQLYGGPVVLVAHSMGNMYTLYFLQRQPQAWKDKYIRAFVALGAPWGGVAKTFRVLASGDNNRIPVISPLKIREQQRTAVSTSWLLPYNYTWSPEKVFVRTSTTNYTLRDYRQFFQDIGFEDGWLMRQDTEGLVEAMVPPGVPLHCLYGTGVPTPDSFHYESFPDRDPKIYFGDGDGTVNLQSALQCQTWRSRQEHQVSLQELPGSEHIEMLANATTLAYLKLLLLGP
;
A
#
# COMPACT_ATOMS: atom_id res chain seq x y z
N MET A 1 16.95 5.66 -4.76
CA MET A 1 16.66 4.60 -5.75
C MET A 1 17.06 4.97 -7.18
N VAL A 2 16.44 5.95 -7.83
CA VAL A 2 16.71 6.24 -9.27
C VAL A 2 18.17 6.60 -9.54
N GLU A 3 18.83 7.38 -8.67
CA GLU A 3 20.28 7.63 -8.80
C GLU A 3 21.10 6.34 -8.78
N SER A 4 20.71 5.37 -7.94
CA SER A 4 21.36 4.06 -7.88
C SER A 4 21.16 3.30 -9.18
N LEU A 5 19.94 3.27 -9.73
CA LEU A 5 19.66 2.62 -11.03
C LEU A 5 20.51 3.24 -12.15
N VAL A 6 20.61 4.57 -12.21
CA VAL A 6 21.44 5.25 -13.21
C VAL A 6 22.92 4.93 -13.03
N SER A 7 23.40 4.86 -11.78
CA SER A 7 24.77 4.42 -11.49
C SER A 7 25.04 2.96 -11.91
N TRP A 8 23.99 2.17 -12.14
CA TRP A 8 24.08 0.79 -12.63
C TRP A 8 23.92 0.67 -14.15
N GLY A 9 23.71 1.78 -14.86
CA GLY A 9 23.62 1.82 -16.32
C GLY A 9 22.23 2.13 -16.89
N TYR A 10 21.22 2.33 -16.04
CA TYR A 10 19.87 2.72 -16.51
C TYR A 10 19.82 4.20 -16.97
N THR A 11 18.93 4.50 -17.90
CA THR A 11 18.65 5.84 -18.44
C THR A 11 17.21 6.27 -18.13
N ARG A 12 17.07 7.42 -17.45
CA ARG A 12 15.76 7.97 -17.06
C ARG A 12 14.87 8.24 -18.27
N GLY A 13 13.63 7.78 -18.21
CA GLY A 13 12.67 7.95 -19.31
C GLY A 13 12.82 6.90 -20.42
N GLU A 14 13.84 6.06 -20.35
CA GLU A 14 14.11 4.98 -21.30
C GLU A 14 13.84 3.62 -20.64
N ASP A 15 14.86 2.98 -20.09
CA ASP A 15 14.78 1.65 -19.46
C ASP A 15 14.42 1.71 -17.95
N VAL A 16 14.35 2.91 -17.38
CA VAL A 16 13.69 3.21 -16.09
C VAL A 16 12.67 4.32 -16.27
N ARG A 17 11.38 3.98 -16.12
CA ARG A 17 10.25 4.91 -16.28
C ARG A 17 9.39 4.93 -15.03
N GLY A 18 8.86 6.11 -14.71
CA GLY A 18 7.86 6.27 -13.67
C GLY A 18 6.45 6.09 -14.24
N ALA A 19 5.56 5.47 -13.46
CA ALA A 19 4.13 5.39 -13.75
C ALA A 19 3.32 6.18 -12.70
N PRO A 20 3.37 7.53 -12.72
CA PRO A 20 2.60 8.34 -11.78
C PRO A 20 1.10 8.27 -12.08
N TYR A 21 0.28 8.42 -11.04
CA TYR A 21 -1.19 8.39 -11.12
C TYR A 21 -1.80 9.36 -10.13
N ASP A 22 -3.11 9.64 -10.28
CA ASP A 22 -3.86 10.38 -9.27
C ASP A 22 -4.11 9.48 -8.04
N TRP A 23 -3.20 9.59 -7.07
CA TRP A 23 -3.20 8.82 -5.83
C TRP A 23 -4.32 9.20 -4.86
N ARG A 24 -5.10 10.25 -5.13
CA ARG A 24 -6.28 10.59 -4.33
C ARG A 24 -7.43 9.62 -4.59
N ARG A 25 -7.45 9.01 -5.78
CA ARG A 25 -8.46 8.06 -6.23
C ARG A 25 -8.07 6.62 -5.89
N ALA A 26 -9.04 5.72 -5.99
CA ALA A 26 -8.82 4.27 -5.99
C ALA A 26 -8.76 3.74 -7.45
N PRO A 27 -8.35 2.47 -7.67
CA PRO A 27 -8.17 1.92 -9.01
C PRO A 27 -9.38 2.00 -9.95
N ASN A 28 -10.60 1.93 -9.42
CA ASN A 28 -11.85 2.04 -10.18
C ASN A 28 -11.98 3.35 -10.97
N GLU A 29 -11.32 4.42 -10.54
CA GLU A 29 -11.39 5.74 -11.19
C GLU A 29 -10.11 6.09 -11.98
N ASN A 30 -9.21 5.13 -12.16
CA ASN A 30 -7.90 5.29 -12.80
C ASN A 30 -7.73 4.39 -14.05
N GLY A 31 -8.83 4.07 -14.74
CA GLY A 31 -8.81 3.27 -15.98
C GLY A 31 -7.78 3.73 -17.04
N PRO A 32 -7.71 5.02 -17.41
CA PRO A 32 -6.73 5.52 -18.37
C PRO A 32 -5.28 5.28 -17.94
N TYR A 33 -4.99 5.33 -16.64
CA TYR A 33 -3.65 5.04 -16.11
C TYR A 33 -3.26 3.58 -16.37
N PHE A 34 -4.16 2.62 -16.17
CA PHE A 34 -3.85 1.20 -16.40
C PHE A 34 -3.67 0.85 -17.88
N LEU A 35 -4.37 1.55 -18.78
CA LEU A 35 -4.14 1.44 -20.22
C LEU A 35 -2.73 1.94 -20.58
N ALA A 36 -2.38 3.15 -20.14
CA ALA A 36 -1.06 3.73 -20.37
C ALA A 36 0.07 2.89 -19.74
N LEU A 37 -0.16 2.33 -18.55
CA LEU A 37 0.80 1.42 -17.89
C LEU A 37 1.03 0.17 -18.74
N ARG A 38 -0.04 -0.46 -19.26
CA ARG A 38 0.09 -1.65 -20.11
C ARG A 38 0.86 -1.32 -21.40
N GLU A 39 0.51 -0.23 -22.06
CA GLU A 39 1.17 0.23 -23.29
C GLU A 39 2.66 0.53 -23.05
N MET A 40 3.00 1.21 -21.95
CA MET A 40 4.39 1.48 -21.59
C MET A 40 5.18 0.20 -21.34
N ILE A 41 4.59 -0.80 -20.66
CA ILE A 41 5.23 -2.09 -20.42
C ILE A 41 5.51 -2.83 -21.74
N GLU A 42 4.53 -2.87 -22.64
CA GLU A 42 4.67 -3.50 -23.95
C GLU A 42 5.72 -2.79 -24.83
N GLU A 43 5.73 -1.45 -24.81
CA GLU A 43 6.73 -0.63 -25.50
C GLU A 43 8.15 -0.91 -24.97
N MET A 44 8.34 -0.87 -23.65
CA MET A 44 9.63 -1.17 -23.02
C MET A 44 10.10 -2.59 -23.36
N HIS A 45 9.19 -3.56 -23.36
CA HIS A 45 9.53 -4.93 -23.77
C HIS A 45 10.03 -4.98 -25.22
N GLN A 46 9.41 -4.24 -26.15
CA GLN A 46 9.84 -4.20 -27.54
C GLN A 46 11.18 -3.48 -27.72
N LEU A 47 11.37 -2.34 -27.06
CA LEU A 47 12.58 -1.52 -27.20
C LEU A 47 13.82 -2.16 -26.57
N TYR A 48 13.65 -2.83 -25.42
CA TYR A 48 14.77 -3.36 -24.62
C TYR A 48 14.86 -4.90 -24.67
N GLY A 49 14.01 -5.55 -25.48
CA GLY A 49 14.15 -6.96 -25.85
C GLY A 49 13.81 -7.98 -24.74
N GLY A 50 13.08 -7.58 -23.69
CA GLY A 50 12.77 -8.49 -22.59
C GLY A 50 11.67 -7.99 -21.64
N PRO A 51 11.19 -8.87 -20.74
CA PRO A 51 10.15 -8.54 -19.78
C PRO A 51 10.63 -7.53 -18.72
N VAL A 52 9.70 -6.72 -18.21
CA VAL A 52 9.98 -5.62 -17.27
C VAL A 52 9.92 -6.07 -15.80
N VAL A 53 10.66 -5.39 -14.93
CA VAL A 53 10.50 -5.52 -13.47
C VAL A 53 9.65 -4.37 -12.96
N LEU A 54 8.55 -4.69 -12.30
CA LEU A 54 7.71 -3.70 -11.62
C LEU A 54 8.25 -3.48 -10.21
N VAL A 55 8.57 -2.23 -9.84
CA VAL A 55 8.95 -1.86 -8.48
C VAL A 55 7.90 -0.88 -7.96
N ALA A 56 7.19 -1.26 -6.91
CA ALA A 56 6.14 -0.42 -6.32
C ALA A 56 6.36 -0.21 -4.82
N HIS A 57 5.89 0.93 -4.33
CA HIS A 57 6.03 1.35 -2.93
C HIS A 57 4.67 1.65 -2.32
N SER A 58 4.48 1.27 -1.06
CA SER A 58 3.28 1.59 -0.29
C SER A 58 1.99 1.23 -1.04
N MET A 59 1.04 2.14 -1.17
CA MET A 59 -0.20 1.95 -1.93
C MET A 59 0.00 1.60 -3.41
N GLY A 60 1.14 1.96 -4.02
CA GLY A 60 1.46 1.57 -5.39
C GLY A 60 1.40 0.06 -5.59
N ASN A 61 1.70 -0.71 -4.55
CA ASN A 61 1.58 -2.17 -4.57
C ASN A 61 0.14 -2.66 -4.76
N MET A 62 -0.83 -1.99 -4.15
CA MET A 62 -2.26 -2.32 -4.30
C MET A 62 -2.75 -1.99 -5.71
N TYR A 63 -2.26 -0.90 -6.30
CA TYR A 63 -2.50 -0.56 -7.71
C TYR A 63 -1.90 -1.59 -8.66
N THR A 64 -0.65 -1.99 -8.43
CA THR A 64 0.03 -3.01 -9.23
C THR A 64 -0.67 -4.38 -9.12
N LEU A 65 -1.11 -4.76 -7.93
CA LEU A 65 -1.88 -5.99 -7.74
C LEU A 65 -3.23 -5.94 -8.45
N TYR A 66 -3.98 -4.84 -8.32
CA TYR A 66 -5.23 -4.62 -9.05
C TYR A 66 -5.04 -4.78 -10.57
N PHE A 67 -3.97 -4.20 -11.10
CA PHE A 67 -3.60 -4.27 -12.51
C PHE A 67 -3.31 -5.71 -12.94
N LEU A 68 -2.42 -6.41 -12.22
CA LEU A 68 -1.99 -7.77 -12.55
C LEU A 68 -3.12 -8.80 -12.42
N GLN A 69 -4.04 -8.65 -11.46
CA GLN A 69 -5.23 -9.51 -11.35
C GLN A 69 -6.15 -9.41 -12.57
N ARG A 70 -6.06 -8.33 -13.35
CA ARG A 70 -6.87 -8.06 -14.55
C ARG A 70 -6.12 -8.28 -15.86
N GLN A 71 -4.87 -8.72 -15.82
CA GLN A 71 -4.14 -9.13 -17.02
C GLN A 71 -4.22 -10.66 -17.19
N PRO A 72 -4.40 -11.16 -18.43
CA PRO A 72 -4.30 -12.59 -18.70
C PRO A 72 -2.95 -13.15 -18.25
N GLN A 73 -2.94 -14.40 -17.76
CA GLN A 73 -1.69 -15.03 -17.29
C GLN A 73 -0.62 -15.05 -18.38
N ALA A 74 -0.99 -15.40 -19.62
CA ALA A 74 -0.08 -15.38 -20.77
C ALA A 74 0.51 -13.99 -21.08
N TRP A 75 -0.22 -12.90 -20.79
CA TRP A 75 0.32 -11.55 -20.92
C TRP A 75 1.39 -11.30 -19.85
N LYS A 76 1.11 -11.69 -18.60
CA LYS A 76 2.06 -11.53 -17.49
C LYS A 76 3.32 -12.35 -17.70
N ASP A 77 3.19 -13.61 -18.14
CA ASP A 77 4.31 -14.51 -18.41
C ASP A 77 5.24 -13.95 -19.52
N LYS A 78 4.65 -13.23 -20.48
CA LYS A 78 5.41 -12.59 -21.57
C LYS A 78 6.09 -11.30 -21.15
N TYR A 79 5.39 -10.43 -20.44
CA TYR A 79 5.82 -9.04 -20.26
C TYR A 79 6.39 -8.73 -18.88
N ILE A 80 6.14 -9.54 -17.85
CA ILE A 80 6.55 -9.25 -16.46
C ILE A 80 7.60 -10.24 -16.00
N ARG A 81 8.79 -9.73 -15.70
CA ARG A 81 9.91 -10.51 -15.16
C ARG A 81 9.72 -10.78 -13.68
N ALA A 82 9.38 -9.73 -12.93
CA ALA A 82 9.20 -9.79 -11.49
C ALA A 82 8.40 -8.57 -10.99
N PHE A 83 7.79 -8.72 -9.82
CA PHE A 83 7.19 -7.63 -9.05
C PHE A 83 7.93 -7.51 -7.71
N VAL A 84 8.59 -6.37 -7.49
CA VAL A 84 9.22 -5.99 -6.22
C VAL A 84 8.28 -5.07 -5.46
N ALA A 85 7.72 -5.59 -4.37
CA ALA A 85 6.77 -4.90 -3.54
C ALA A 85 7.46 -4.38 -2.27
N LEU A 86 7.57 -3.05 -2.15
CA LEU A 86 8.22 -2.37 -1.02
C LEU A 86 7.16 -1.81 -0.07
N GLY A 87 7.10 -2.31 1.16
CA GLY A 87 6.23 -1.77 2.22
C GLY A 87 4.75 -1.81 1.86
N ALA A 88 4.27 -2.91 1.30
CA ALA A 88 2.91 -3.02 0.76
C ALA A 88 1.84 -3.14 1.88
N PRO A 89 0.81 -2.27 1.90
CA PRO A 89 -0.29 -2.36 2.85
C PRO A 89 -1.38 -3.31 2.33
N TRP A 90 -1.07 -4.60 2.17
CA TRP A 90 -1.97 -5.56 1.49
C TRP A 90 -3.36 -5.65 2.08
N GLY A 91 -3.49 -5.48 3.39
CA GLY A 91 -4.76 -5.42 4.09
C GLY A 91 -5.19 -4.00 4.47
N GLY A 92 -4.52 -2.95 4.01
CA GLY A 92 -4.69 -1.61 4.55
C GLY A 92 -3.87 -1.39 5.84
N VAL A 93 -4.16 -0.29 6.54
CA VAL A 93 -3.37 0.14 7.70
C VAL A 93 -4.26 0.71 8.80
N ALA A 94 -3.93 0.46 10.06
CA ALA A 94 -4.75 0.95 11.19
C ALA A 94 -4.78 2.49 11.25
N LYS A 95 -3.71 3.17 10.83
CA LYS A 95 -3.61 4.63 10.92
C LYS A 95 -4.69 5.40 10.16
N THR A 96 -5.35 4.79 9.17
CA THR A 96 -6.45 5.42 8.41
C THR A 96 -7.64 5.79 9.31
N PHE A 97 -7.89 5.05 10.40
CA PHE A 97 -8.88 5.43 11.41
C PHE A 97 -8.57 6.80 12.03
N ARG A 98 -7.31 7.06 12.42
CA ARG A 98 -6.91 8.36 12.96
C ARG A 98 -7.01 9.45 11.91
N VAL A 99 -6.52 9.19 10.70
CA VAL A 99 -6.59 10.14 9.57
C VAL A 99 -8.02 10.59 9.32
N LEU A 100 -8.97 9.64 9.24
CA LEU A 100 -10.37 9.94 9.01
C LEU A 100 -11.04 10.62 10.21
N ALA A 101 -10.72 10.21 11.44
CA ALA A 101 -11.34 10.77 12.64
C ALA A 101 -10.81 12.17 12.99
N SER A 102 -9.53 12.32 13.28
CA SER A 102 -8.92 13.56 13.81
C SER A 102 -7.91 14.23 12.87
N GLY A 103 -7.59 13.60 11.73
CA GLY A 103 -6.58 14.07 10.80
C GLY A 103 -5.16 13.69 11.21
N ASP A 104 -4.25 13.66 10.24
CA ASP A 104 -2.82 13.41 10.48
C ASP A 104 -1.98 14.48 9.78
N ASN A 105 -1.38 15.40 10.55
CA ASN A 105 -0.50 16.41 9.99
C ASN A 105 0.94 15.91 9.80
N ASN A 106 1.22 14.61 9.96
CA ASN A 106 2.56 14.01 9.85
C ASN A 106 3.61 14.75 10.71
N ARG A 107 3.18 15.25 11.89
CA ARG A 107 4.00 16.06 12.81
C ARG A 107 4.50 17.39 12.23
N ILE A 108 3.88 17.90 11.16
CA ILE A 108 4.16 19.23 10.61
C ILE A 108 3.39 20.26 11.45
N PRO A 109 4.07 21.04 12.34
CA PRO A 109 3.37 21.79 13.39
C PRO A 109 2.52 22.95 12.87
N VAL A 110 2.83 23.48 11.68
CA VAL A 110 2.12 24.60 11.07
C VAL A 110 0.75 24.20 10.47
N ILE A 111 0.52 22.90 10.30
CA ILE A 111 -0.71 22.36 9.71
C ILE A 111 -1.60 21.82 10.82
N SER A 112 -2.79 22.42 10.97
CA SER A 112 -3.81 21.92 11.88
C SER A 112 -4.30 20.54 11.41
N PRO A 113 -4.32 19.51 12.27
CA PRO A 113 -4.85 18.18 11.94
C PRO A 113 -6.29 18.23 11.41
N LEU A 114 -7.15 19.05 12.03
CA LEU A 114 -8.55 19.17 11.61
C LEU A 114 -8.71 19.85 10.25
N LYS A 115 -7.82 20.79 9.88
CA LYS A 115 -7.84 21.40 8.55
C LYS A 115 -7.36 20.43 7.48
N ILE A 116 -6.28 19.70 7.72
CA ILE A 116 -5.77 18.72 6.74
C ILE A 116 -6.71 17.51 6.61
N ARG A 117 -7.47 17.18 7.67
CA ARG A 117 -8.51 16.14 7.66
C ARG A 117 -9.53 16.34 6.55
N GLU A 118 -9.91 17.58 6.24
CA GLU A 118 -10.84 17.87 5.14
C GLU A 118 -10.32 17.32 3.82
N GLN A 119 -9.07 17.60 3.48
CA GLN A 119 -8.43 17.05 2.28
C GLN A 119 -8.28 15.53 2.37
N GLN A 120 -7.82 15.01 3.52
CA GLN A 120 -7.54 13.58 3.69
C GLN A 120 -8.80 12.72 3.54
N ARG A 121 -9.95 13.21 4.00
CA ARG A 121 -11.27 12.57 3.82
C ARG A 121 -11.71 12.56 2.35
N THR A 122 -11.42 13.61 1.58
CA THR A 122 -11.81 13.67 0.15
C THR A 122 -11.04 12.69 -0.74
N ALA A 123 -9.88 12.19 -0.29
CA ALA A 123 -9.13 11.17 -1.00
C ALA A 123 -9.76 9.78 -0.76
N VAL A 124 -10.42 9.24 -1.78
CA VAL A 124 -11.02 7.90 -1.81
C VAL A 124 -10.02 6.82 -1.37
N SER A 125 -8.74 6.99 -1.73
CA SER A 125 -7.67 6.08 -1.34
C SER A 125 -7.52 5.90 0.18
N THR A 126 -7.88 6.91 0.98
CA THR A 126 -7.85 6.82 2.46
C THR A 126 -8.85 5.79 2.96
N SER A 127 -10.10 5.83 2.48
CA SER A 127 -11.15 4.86 2.86
C SER A 127 -10.88 3.47 2.27
N TRP A 128 -10.28 3.42 1.08
CA TRP A 128 -9.86 2.17 0.46
C TRP A 128 -8.85 1.40 1.33
N LEU A 129 -7.90 2.10 1.95
CA LEU A 129 -6.85 1.49 2.79
C LEU A 129 -7.25 1.26 4.26
N LEU A 130 -8.56 1.30 4.59
CA LEU A 130 -9.05 0.82 5.87
C LEU A 130 -8.77 -0.68 6.06
N PRO A 131 -8.52 -1.16 7.29
CA PRO A 131 -8.24 -2.58 7.58
C PRO A 131 -9.27 -3.57 7.01
N TYR A 132 -8.81 -4.71 6.50
CA TYR A 132 -9.67 -5.75 5.92
C TYR A 132 -9.73 -7.06 6.72
N ASN A 133 -10.88 -7.75 6.68
CA ASN A 133 -11.10 -8.98 7.47
C ASN A 133 -10.22 -10.18 7.08
N TYR A 134 -9.58 -10.17 5.91
CA TYR A 134 -8.64 -11.22 5.49
C TYR A 134 -7.25 -11.09 6.15
N THR A 135 -7.03 -10.02 6.93
CA THR A 135 -5.78 -9.78 7.65
C THR A 135 -6.01 -9.54 9.14
N TRP A 136 -7.00 -8.72 9.54
CA TRP A 136 -7.30 -8.47 10.96
C TRP A 136 -8.52 -9.25 11.42
N SER A 137 -8.50 -9.67 12.68
CA SER A 137 -9.67 -10.22 13.36
C SER A 137 -10.84 -9.20 13.33
N PRO A 138 -12.07 -9.64 13.00
CA PRO A 138 -13.28 -8.82 13.07
C PRO A 138 -13.61 -8.28 14.49
N GLU A 139 -12.97 -8.81 15.52
CA GLU A 139 -13.11 -8.43 16.93
C GLU A 139 -12.04 -7.42 17.39
N LYS A 140 -11.01 -7.18 16.57
CA LYS A 140 -9.98 -6.19 16.91
C LYS A 140 -10.60 -4.79 16.99
N VAL A 141 -10.46 -4.17 18.15
CA VAL A 141 -10.83 -2.76 18.37
C VAL A 141 -9.71 -1.86 17.86
N PHE A 142 -10.00 -1.03 16.85
CA PHE A 142 -9.07 -0.05 16.32
C PHE A 142 -9.23 1.32 16.97
N VAL A 143 -10.47 1.70 17.28
CA VAL A 143 -10.78 2.97 17.94
C VAL A 143 -11.62 2.69 19.18
N ARG A 144 -11.19 3.23 20.33
CA ARG A 144 -11.90 3.15 21.60
C ARG A 144 -12.20 4.56 22.12
N THR A 145 -13.46 4.83 22.43
CA THR A 145 -13.91 6.07 23.07
C THR A 145 -14.42 5.77 24.49
N SER A 146 -14.98 6.77 25.16
CA SER A 146 -15.66 6.60 26.46
C SER A 146 -16.98 5.81 26.34
N THR A 147 -17.60 5.78 25.16
CA THR A 147 -18.94 5.20 24.95
C THR A 147 -18.97 4.06 23.95
N THR A 148 -18.03 4.01 23.02
CA THR A 148 -18.10 3.15 21.82
C THR A 148 -16.73 2.56 21.48
N ASN A 149 -16.73 1.32 20.99
CA ASN A 149 -15.57 0.68 20.37
C ASN A 149 -15.88 0.48 18.89
N TYR A 150 -14.90 0.74 18.02
CA TYR A 150 -15.01 0.50 16.59
C TYR A 150 -14.03 -0.58 16.16
N THR A 151 -14.59 -1.65 15.61
CA THR A 151 -13.89 -2.70 14.87
C THR A 151 -14.04 -2.47 13.37
N LEU A 152 -13.47 -3.34 12.54
CA LEU A 152 -13.71 -3.32 11.09
C LEU A 152 -15.17 -3.64 10.70
N ARG A 153 -15.98 -4.18 11.61
CA ARG A 153 -17.42 -4.41 11.35
C ARG A 153 -18.26 -3.16 11.55
N ASP A 154 -17.69 -2.15 12.19
CA ASP A 154 -18.41 -0.95 12.64
C ASP A 154 -18.15 0.25 11.72
N TYR A 155 -17.60 0.05 10.51
CA TYR A 155 -17.24 1.15 9.61
C TYR A 155 -18.40 2.10 9.32
N ARG A 156 -19.60 1.58 9.07
CA ARG A 156 -20.78 2.43 8.84
C ARG A 156 -21.06 3.35 10.03
N GLN A 157 -21.05 2.81 11.25
CA GLN A 157 -21.25 3.60 12.47
C GLN A 157 -20.10 4.59 12.68
N PHE A 158 -18.85 4.15 12.45
CA PHE A 158 -17.67 5.01 12.54
C PHE A 158 -17.81 6.24 11.62
N PHE A 159 -18.17 6.05 10.34
CA PHE A 159 -18.33 7.15 9.39
C PHE A 159 -19.47 8.12 9.76
N GLN A 160 -20.57 7.59 10.32
CA GLN A 160 -21.66 8.41 10.86
C GLN A 160 -21.17 9.26 12.05
N ASP A 161 -20.50 8.63 13.03
CA ASP A 161 -20.08 9.30 14.26
C ASP A 161 -19.00 10.36 14.04
N ILE A 162 -18.20 10.25 12.97
CA ILE A 162 -17.21 11.28 12.61
C ILE A 162 -17.76 12.38 11.68
N GLY A 163 -19.06 12.32 11.35
CA GLY A 163 -19.73 13.25 10.43
C GLY A 163 -19.19 13.19 9.00
N PHE A 164 -18.90 11.99 8.49
CA PHE A 164 -18.37 11.79 7.13
C PHE A 164 -18.99 10.55 6.46
N GLU A 165 -20.30 10.59 6.23
CA GLU A 165 -21.05 9.46 5.67
C GLU A 165 -20.60 9.09 4.24
N ASP A 166 -20.15 10.05 3.43
CA ASP A 166 -19.58 9.78 2.10
C ASP A 166 -18.38 8.82 2.16
N GLY A 167 -17.64 8.81 3.27
CA GLY A 167 -16.53 7.88 3.47
C GLY A 167 -16.99 6.41 3.53
N TRP A 168 -18.21 6.15 4.00
CA TRP A 168 -18.81 4.82 3.96
C TRP A 168 -19.13 4.42 2.52
N LEU A 169 -19.69 5.32 1.71
CA LEU A 169 -19.94 5.07 0.29
C LEU A 169 -18.63 4.79 -0.47
N MET A 170 -17.60 5.61 -0.24
CA MET A 170 -16.26 5.38 -0.80
C MET A 170 -15.69 4.02 -0.41
N ARG A 171 -15.91 3.58 0.84
CA ARG A 171 -15.47 2.25 1.29
C ARG A 171 -16.21 1.14 0.55
N GLN A 172 -17.53 1.25 0.40
CA GLN A 172 -18.34 0.27 -0.33
C GLN A 172 -17.91 0.16 -1.80
N ASP A 173 -17.61 1.29 -2.44
CA ASP A 173 -17.16 1.33 -3.85
C ASP A 173 -15.80 0.66 -4.06
N THR A 174 -14.97 0.60 -3.01
CA THR A 174 -13.54 0.25 -3.15
C THR A 174 -13.13 -1.05 -2.47
N GLU A 175 -13.90 -1.56 -1.51
CA GLU A 175 -13.49 -2.74 -0.73
C GLU A 175 -13.37 -4.03 -1.57
N GLY A 176 -14.12 -4.14 -2.66
CA GLY A 176 -14.07 -5.30 -3.56
C GLY A 176 -13.05 -5.20 -4.70
N LEU A 177 -12.25 -4.13 -4.80
CA LEU A 177 -11.43 -3.90 -6.00
C LEU A 177 -10.26 -4.88 -6.15
N VAL A 178 -9.67 -5.29 -5.04
CA VAL A 178 -8.54 -6.23 -4.98
C VAL A 178 -9.01 -7.53 -4.35
N GLU A 179 -8.85 -8.62 -5.08
CA GLU A 179 -9.21 -9.94 -4.58
C GLU A 179 -8.07 -10.48 -3.72
N ALA A 180 -8.17 -10.33 -2.39
CA ALA A 180 -7.07 -10.65 -1.47
C ALA A 180 -6.50 -12.08 -1.60
N MET A 181 -7.35 -13.02 -2.02
CA MET A 181 -6.98 -14.42 -2.14
C MET A 181 -6.32 -14.77 -3.47
N VAL A 182 -6.44 -13.91 -4.48
CA VAL A 182 -5.89 -14.10 -5.82
C VAL A 182 -4.48 -13.49 -5.89
N PRO A 183 -3.44 -14.29 -6.10
CA PRO A 183 -2.07 -13.80 -6.17
C PRO A 183 -1.79 -13.06 -7.49
N PRO A 184 -0.70 -12.28 -7.61
CA PRO A 184 -0.40 -11.55 -8.84
C PRO A 184 -0.04 -12.46 -10.02
N GLY A 185 0.38 -13.70 -9.78
CA GLY A 185 0.72 -14.67 -10.83
C GLY A 185 2.03 -14.35 -11.54
N VAL A 186 2.99 -13.72 -10.86
CA VAL A 186 4.33 -13.42 -11.35
C VAL A 186 5.34 -13.64 -10.21
N PRO A 187 6.65 -13.77 -10.48
CA PRO A 187 7.65 -13.79 -9.42
C PRO A 187 7.52 -12.54 -8.54
N LEU A 188 7.30 -12.73 -7.24
CA LEU A 188 7.01 -11.68 -6.28
C LEU A 188 8.11 -11.60 -5.22
N HIS A 189 8.61 -10.40 -4.99
CA HIS A 189 9.57 -10.07 -3.94
C HIS A 189 8.93 -9.10 -2.96
N CYS A 190 8.45 -9.60 -1.82
CA CYS A 190 7.87 -8.80 -0.75
C CYS A 190 8.95 -8.33 0.22
N LEU A 191 9.27 -7.04 0.19
CA LEU A 191 10.16 -6.40 1.15
C LEU A 191 9.32 -5.60 2.15
N TYR A 192 9.49 -5.85 3.44
CA TYR A 192 8.69 -5.21 4.49
C TYR A 192 9.54 -4.84 5.70
N GLY A 193 9.28 -3.67 6.28
CA GLY A 193 9.96 -3.22 7.49
C GLY A 193 9.38 -3.83 8.76
N THR A 194 10.24 -4.04 9.76
CA THR A 194 9.91 -4.52 11.10
C THR A 194 10.67 -3.71 12.15
N GLY A 195 10.26 -3.81 13.41
CA GLY A 195 10.92 -3.17 14.54
C GLY A 195 10.70 -1.66 14.64
N VAL A 196 9.84 -1.07 13.80
CA VAL A 196 9.49 0.36 13.86
C VAL A 196 8.11 0.52 14.49
N PRO A 197 7.97 1.29 15.60
CA PRO A 197 6.69 1.51 16.26
C PRO A 197 5.62 2.03 15.29
N THR A 198 4.61 1.20 15.03
CA THR A 198 3.58 1.46 14.02
C THR A 198 2.21 1.63 14.66
N PRO A 199 1.45 2.70 14.38
CA PRO A 199 0.12 2.90 14.97
C PRO A 199 -0.79 1.68 14.73
N ASP A 200 -1.32 1.11 15.81
CA ASP A 200 -2.13 -0.12 15.79
C ASP A 200 -3.56 0.11 16.27
N SER A 201 -3.75 0.96 17.29
CA SER A 201 -5.07 1.35 17.80
C SER A 201 -5.04 2.71 18.51
N PHE A 202 -6.22 3.31 18.68
CA PHE A 202 -6.39 4.69 19.10
C PHE A 202 -7.42 4.80 20.22
N HIS A 203 -7.07 5.45 21.32
CA HIS A 203 -7.99 5.79 22.38
C HIS A 203 -8.28 7.29 22.39
N TYR A 204 -9.55 7.65 22.20
CA TYR A 204 -10.02 9.03 22.25
C TYR A 204 -10.76 9.29 23.56
N GLU A 205 -10.24 10.24 24.34
CA GLU A 205 -10.98 10.80 25.49
C GLU A 205 -12.11 11.73 25.01
N SER A 206 -11.89 12.44 23.90
CA SER A 206 -12.87 13.28 23.21
C SER A 206 -12.80 13.00 21.71
N PHE A 207 -13.89 12.45 21.15
CA PHE A 207 -13.97 11.98 19.77
C PHE A 207 -14.94 12.87 18.96
N PRO A 208 -14.65 13.19 17.67
CA PRO A 208 -13.46 12.85 16.89
C PRO A 208 -12.42 13.98 16.77
N ASP A 209 -12.66 15.16 17.34
CA ASP A 209 -11.91 16.40 17.05
C ASP A 209 -10.66 16.65 17.93
N ARG A 210 -10.25 15.69 18.77
CA ARG A 210 -9.00 15.74 19.55
C ARG A 210 -8.08 14.60 19.16
N ASP A 211 -6.77 14.81 19.26
CA ASP A 211 -5.80 13.74 19.02
C ASP A 211 -5.99 12.59 20.03
N PRO A 212 -5.89 11.32 19.57
CA PRO A 212 -5.98 10.17 20.45
C PRO A 212 -4.65 9.86 21.14
N LYS A 213 -4.72 9.08 22.22
CA LYS A 213 -3.58 8.26 22.65
C LYS A 213 -3.39 7.12 21.65
N ILE A 214 -2.17 6.98 21.13
CA ILE A 214 -1.81 5.97 20.13
C ILE A 214 -1.16 4.77 20.83
N TYR A 215 -1.64 3.58 20.51
CA TYR A 215 -0.99 2.31 20.86
C TYR A 215 -0.25 1.80 19.62
N PHE A 216 0.99 1.38 19.82
CA PHE A 216 1.88 0.97 18.75
C PHE A 216 2.04 -0.55 18.74
N GLY A 217 2.01 -1.13 17.55
CA GLY A 217 2.44 -2.49 17.26
C GLY A 217 3.70 -2.48 16.39
N ASP A 218 4.01 -3.63 15.82
CA ASP A 218 5.16 -3.82 14.92
C ASP A 218 4.81 -3.48 13.46
N GLY A 219 5.83 -3.08 12.70
CA GLY A 219 5.75 -2.69 11.29
C GLY A 219 6.90 -1.77 10.87
N ASP A 220 6.63 -0.93 9.88
CA ASP A 220 7.60 0.02 9.29
C ASP A 220 7.34 1.49 9.68
N GLY A 221 6.48 1.74 10.68
CA GLY A 221 6.05 3.06 11.13
C GLY A 221 4.74 3.54 10.50
N THR A 222 4.34 2.95 9.36
CA THR A 222 3.08 3.24 8.66
C THR A 222 2.24 1.99 8.46
N VAL A 223 2.84 0.94 7.91
CA VAL A 223 2.20 -0.32 7.56
C VAL A 223 2.40 -1.32 8.70
N ASN A 224 1.29 -1.79 9.26
CA ASN A 224 1.30 -2.81 10.30
C ASN A 224 1.87 -4.12 9.73
N LEU A 225 2.73 -4.80 10.49
CA LEU A 225 3.40 -6.03 10.05
C LEU A 225 2.45 -7.10 9.49
N GLN A 226 1.31 -7.32 10.16
CA GLN A 226 0.27 -8.26 9.70
C GLN A 226 -0.26 -7.96 8.29
N SER A 227 -0.35 -6.67 7.92
CA SER A 227 -0.73 -6.24 6.58
C SER A 227 0.34 -6.61 5.56
N ALA A 228 1.60 -6.27 5.86
CA ALA A 228 2.72 -6.56 4.96
C ALA A 228 2.95 -8.06 4.73
N LEU A 229 2.67 -8.89 5.74
CA LEU A 229 2.83 -10.34 5.67
C LEU A 229 1.77 -11.07 4.83
N GLN A 230 0.69 -10.40 4.38
CA GLN A 230 -0.38 -11.06 3.62
C GLN A 230 0.14 -11.83 2.39
N CYS A 231 1.20 -11.34 1.74
CA CYS A 231 1.74 -12.00 0.57
C CYS A 231 2.36 -13.38 0.86
N GLN A 232 2.63 -13.73 2.12
CA GLN A 232 3.02 -15.10 2.49
C GLN A 232 1.96 -16.14 2.08
N THR A 233 0.68 -15.75 2.09
CA THR A 233 -0.46 -16.61 1.76
C THR A 233 -0.50 -16.99 0.27
N TRP A 234 0.23 -16.24 -0.57
CA TRP A 234 0.30 -16.50 -2.01
C TRP A 234 1.36 -17.55 -2.38
N ARG A 235 2.27 -17.91 -1.47
CA ARG A 235 3.29 -18.96 -1.70
C ARG A 235 2.70 -20.30 -2.17
N SER A 236 1.50 -20.63 -1.70
CA SER A 236 0.79 -21.88 -2.05
C SER A 236 -0.31 -21.70 -3.08
N ARG A 237 -0.41 -20.53 -3.74
CA ARG A 237 -1.52 -20.16 -4.63
C ARG A 237 -1.12 -19.74 -6.03
N GLN A 238 0.17 -19.62 -6.30
CA GLN A 238 0.71 -19.40 -7.64
C GLN A 238 1.92 -20.32 -7.84
N GLU A 239 2.18 -20.65 -9.10
CA GLU A 239 3.36 -21.45 -9.50
C GLU A 239 4.66 -20.63 -9.36
N HIS A 240 4.59 -19.35 -9.68
CA HIS A 240 5.72 -18.43 -9.57
C HIS A 240 6.14 -18.21 -8.11
N GLN A 241 7.44 -18.04 -7.87
CA GLN A 241 8.00 -17.88 -6.52
C GLN A 241 7.49 -16.61 -5.81
N VAL A 242 7.21 -16.74 -4.50
CA VAL A 242 6.96 -15.61 -3.59
C VAL A 242 8.05 -15.54 -2.52
N SER A 243 8.97 -14.61 -2.71
CA SER A 243 10.09 -14.32 -1.82
C SER A 243 9.68 -13.27 -0.79
N LEU A 244 10.02 -13.54 0.48
CA LEU A 244 9.80 -12.59 1.58
C LEU A 244 11.16 -12.15 2.09
N GLN A 245 11.35 -10.84 2.23
CA GLN A 245 12.56 -10.22 2.73
C GLN A 245 12.18 -9.23 3.82
N GLU A 246 12.49 -9.58 5.06
CA GLU A 246 12.36 -8.67 6.19
C GLU A 246 13.45 -7.59 6.11
N LEU A 247 13.10 -6.36 6.49
CA LEU A 247 14.00 -5.22 6.59
C LEU A 247 13.96 -4.65 8.02
N PRO A 248 14.69 -5.26 8.97
CA PRO A 248 14.67 -4.81 10.38
C PRO A 248 15.11 -3.34 10.52
N GLY A 249 14.30 -2.56 11.24
CA GLY A 249 14.54 -1.13 11.50
C GLY A 249 14.36 -0.21 10.30
N SER A 250 13.89 -0.73 9.16
CA SER A 250 13.70 0.06 7.94
C SER A 250 12.34 0.76 7.95
N GLU A 251 12.34 2.08 8.12
CA GLU A 251 11.12 2.91 8.11
C GLU A 251 10.47 2.98 6.71
N HIS A 252 9.15 3.22 6.70
CA HIS A 252 8.27 3.16 5.54
C HIS A 252 8.75 3.93 4.31
N ILE A 253 9.29 5.14 4.49
CA ILE A 253 9.82 5.99 3.41
C ILE A 253 11.32 5.74 3.24
N GLU A 254 12.05 5.64 4.35
CA GLU A 254 13.51 5.44 4.34
C GLU A 254 13.93 4.16 3.59
N MET A 255 13.08 3.14 3.54
CA MET A 255 13.34 1.89 2.81
C MET A 255 13.65 2.12 1.31
N LEU A 256 13.21 3.23 0.70
CA LEU A 256 13.49 3.57 -0.71
C LEU A 256 14.94 4.01 -0.96
N ALA A 257 15.62 4.47 0.09
CA ALA A 257 17.02 4.88 0.08
C ALA A 257 17.94 3.92 0.88
N ASN A 258 17.35 2.98 1.62
CA ASN A 258 18.07 2.01 2.42
C ASN A 258 19.02 1.15 1.55
N ALA A 259 20.28 1.03 1.98
CA ALA A 259 21.31 0.30 1.24
C ALA A 259 20.97 -1.19 1.06
N THR A 260 20.33 -1.83 2.04
CA THR A 260 19.88 -3.23 1.95
C THR A 260 18.80 -3.40 0.89
N THR A 261 17.81 -2.50 0.84
CA THR A 261 16.78 -2.50 -0.22
C THR A 261 17.42 -2.33 -1.60
N LEU A 262 18.35 -1.39 -1.73
CA LEU A 262 19.03 -1.12 -3.00
C LEU A 262 19.94 -2.28 -3.41
N ALA A 263 20.63 -2.93 -2.47
CA ALA A 263 21.44 -4.11 -2.74
C ALA A 263 20.58 -5.29 -3.21
N TYR A 264 19.43 -5.52 -2.58
CA TYR A 264 18.46 -6.53 -3.01
C TYR A 264 17.98 -6.26 -4.44
N LEU A 265 17.59 -5.01 -4.72
CA LEU A 265 17.14 -4.62 -6.05
C LEU A 265 18.25 -4.79 -7.09
N LYS A 266 19.49 -4.42 -6.76
CA LYS A 266 20.64 -4.58 -7.66
C LYS A 266 20.86 -6.05 -8.04
N LEU A 267 20.86 -6.94 -7.04
CA LEU A 267 21.02 -8.38 -7.25
C LEU A 267 19.92 -8.95 -8.15
N LEU A 268 18.67 -8.50 -7.94
CA LEU A 268 17.54 -8.95 -8.76
C LEU A 268 17.65 -8.51 -10.23
N LEU A 269 18.08 -7.26 -10.45
CA LEU A 269 18.13 -6.65 -11.77
C LEU A 269 19.34 -7.11 -12.59
N LEU A 270 20.51 -7.23 -11.97
CA LEU A 270 21.78 -7.48 -12.67
C LEU A 270 22.30 -8.90 -12.52
N GLY A 271 21.73 -9.71 -11.62
CA GLY A 271 22.30 -10.99 -11.24
C GLY A 271 23.49 -10.85 -10.28
N PRO A 272 24.11 -11.99 -9.91
CA PRO A 272 25.30 -12.02 -9.05
C PRO A 272 26.54 -11.41 -9.70
#